data_AF-A0A2S2NST8-F1
#
_entry.id   AF-A0A2S2NST8-F1
#
_cell.length_a   1.000
_cell.length_b   1.000
_cell.length_c   1.000
_cell.angle_alpha   90.00
_cell.angle_beta   90.00
_cell.angle_gamma   90.00
#
_symmetry.space_group_name_H-M   'P 1'
#
loop_
_entity.id
_entity.type
_entity.pdbx_description
1 polymer ?
#
loop_
_entity_poly.entity_id
_entity_poly.type
_entity_poly.pdbx_seq_one_letter_code
_entity_poly.pdbx_strand_id
1 'polypeptide(L)'
;MHGIVFWNEQFIQTFWDSEFKNETEKFVSNLYTWQDARTDLKFLTKLPKPRSHLKAYSGYGCNTIFWLKENQPEILSNFKQCGTIQDLIVSILCNQGKPVMSTHNAASWGYFDVIDCSWNVDILIEANFPVHLLPSVVQPGINVGTLYETIYHIPKGAVVVIATLTAMTDAVINISTSAQVAFVAKTIETQCDGVEYFPYFENQFLAVAASLNGGNVLDFFVKSVLSWVSALGLTITEDELWNRL
;
A
#
# COMPACT_ATOMS: atom_id res chain seq x y z
N MET A 1 -0.14 -0.89 2.03
CA MET A 1 -0.55 -0.36 0.72
C MET A 1 0.50 0.61 0.19
N HIS A 2 0.40 1.04 -1.08
CA HIS A 2 1.25 2.02 -1.77
C HIS A 2 2.69 1.61 -2.08
N GLY A 3 3.41 1.10 -1.08
CA GLY A 3 4.83 0.80 -1.19
C GLY A 3 5.15 -0.23 -2.27
N ILE A 4 6.39 -0.21 -2.74
CA ILE A 4 6.89 -1.07 -3.81
C ILE A 4 8.15 -1.82 -3.37
N VAL A 5 8.20 -3.09 -3.72
CA VAL A 5 9.38 -3.94 -3.62
C VAL A 5 9.65 -4.54 -5.00
N PHE A 6 10.92 -4.72 -5.33
CA PHE A 6 11.38 -5.34 -6.57
C PHE A 6 12.03 -6.68 -6.26
N TRP A 7 11.88 -7.65 -7.15
CA TRP A 7 12.53 -8.95 -6.97
C TRP A 7 12.82 -9.66 -8.30
N ASN A 8 13.62 -10.71 -8.20
CA ASN A 8 13.91 -11.64 -9.29
C ASN A 8 13.12 -12.94 -9.11
N GLU A 9 12.70 -13.53 -10.22
CA GLU A 9 11.97 -14.81 -10.22
C GLU A 9 12.73 -15.93 -9.49
N GLN A 10 14.07 -15.91 -9.58
CA GLN A 10 14.95 -16.84 -8.86
C GLN A 10 14.66 -16.86 -7.36
N PHE A 11 14.33 -15.71 -6.75
CA PHE A 11 14.01 -15.64 -5.33
C PHE A 11 12.79 -16.49 -4.99
N ILE A 12 11.74 -16.40 -5.81
CA ILE A 12 10.50 -17.13 -5.62
C ILE A 12 10.74 -18.64 -5.78
N GLN A 13 11.46 -19.01 -6.83
CA GLN A 13 11.74 -20.41 -7.17
C GLN A 13 12.57 -21.13 -6.09
N THR A 14 13.52 -20.45 -5.45
CA THR A 14 14.37 -21.07 -4.42
C THR A 14 13.86 -20.86 -3.00
N PHE A 15 12.81 -20.07 -2.79
CA PHE A 15 12.33 -19.69 -1.46
C PHE A 15 12.05 -20.92 -0.59
N TRP A 16 11.30 -21.87 -1.13
CA TRP A 16 10.86 -23.07 -0.42
C TRP A 16 11.99 -24.07 -0.17
N ASP A 17 12.99 -24.12 -1.04
CA ASP A 17 14.16 -25.00 -0.91
C ASP A 17 15.18 -24.46 0.10
N SER A 18 15.09 -23.18 0.44
CA SER A 18 16.09 -22.48 1.25
C SER A 18 15.88 -22.58 2.77
N GLU A 19 14.84 -23.27 3.24
CA GLU A 19 14.41 -23.25 4.66
C GLU A 19 14.30 -21.83 5.24
N PHE A 20 13.87 -20.84 4.43
CA PHE A 20 13.80 -19.42 4.82
C PHE A 20 15.16 -18.77 5.15
N LYS A 21 16.29 -19.37 4.73
CA LYS A 21 17.66 -18.83 4.92
C LYS A 21 18.22 -18.15 3.66
N ASN A 22 17.37 -17.82 2.69
CA ASN A 22 17.79 -17.22 1.43
C ASN A 22 18.53 -15.89 1.61
N GLU A 23 19.54 -15.65 0.78
CA GLU A 23 20.19 -14.33 0.62
C GLU A 23 19.22 -13.35 -0.05
N THR A 24 18.31 -12.78 0.74
CA THR A 24 17.28 -11.86 0.25
C THR A 24 17.86 -10.63 -0.44
N GLU A 25 19.00 -10.12 0.05
CA GLU A 25 19.64 -8.89 -0.43
C GLU A 25 20.07 -8.95 -1.90
N LYS A 26 20.32 -10.16 -2.43
CA LYS A 26 20.73 -10.35 -3.82
C LYS A 26 19.56 -10.37 -4.80
N PHE A 27 18.39 -10.82 -4.34
CA PHE A 27 17.26 -11.11 -5.21
C PHE A 27 16.00 -10.29 -4.92
N VAL A 28 15.99 -9.53 -3.84
CA VAL A 28 14.88 -8.67 -3.41
C VAL A 28 15.43 -7.31 -3.00
N SER A 29 14.82 -6.23 -3.48
CA SER A 29 15.19 -4.89 -3.08
C SER A 29 14.73 -4.57 -1.65
N ASN A 30 15.24 -3.48 -1.08
CA ASN A 30 14.56 -2.84 0.05
C ASN A 30 13.13 -2.44 -0.34
N LEU A 31 12.23 -2.45 0.65
CA LEU A 31 10.87 -1.94 0.49
C LEU A 31 10.90 -0.41 0.48
N TYR A 32 10.42 0.19 -0.60
CA TYR A 32 10.09 1.61 -0.65
C TYR A 32 8.71 1.79 -0.05
N THR A 33 8.65 2.35 1.16
CA THR A 33 7.42 2.37 1.95
C THR A 33 6.47 3.49 1.49
N TRP A 34 5.24 3.45 1.98
CA TRP A 34 4.26 4.52 1.76
C TRP A 34 4.68 5.88 2.35
N GLN A 35 5.62 5.88 3.30
CA GLN A 35 6.19 7.09 3.90
C GLN A 35 7.33 7.69 3.06
N ASP A 36 7.73 7.01 1.97
CA ASP A 36 8.83 7.47 1.14
C ASP A 36 8.48 8.80 0.44
N ALA A 37 9.22 9.84 0.84
CA ALA A 37 9.03 11.22 0.39
C ALA A 37 10.02 11.64 -0.71
N ARG A 38 10.73 10.71 -1.36
CA ARG A 38 11.76 11.04 -2.37
C ARG A 38 11.22 11.78 -3.57
N THR A 39 9.96 11.51 -3.94
CA THR A 39 9.25 12.24 -4.99
C THR A 39 8.57 13.45 -4.38
N ASP A 40 9.35 14.51 -4.20
CA ASP A 40 8.84 15.78 -3.73
C ASP A 40 7.84 16.41 -4.71
N LEU A 41 7.18 17.49 -4.27
CA LEU A 41 6.19 18.18 -5.10
C LEU A 41 6.77 18.68 -6.44
N LYS A 42 8.05 19.07 -6.45
CA LYS A 42 8.76 19.53 -7.65
C LYS A 42 8.98 18.37 -8.64
N PHE A 43 9.19 17.16 -8.16
CA PHE A 43 9.28 15.97 -8.98
C PHE A 43 7.90 15.58 -9.51
N LEU A 44 6.89 15.49 -8.63
CA LEU A 44 5.52 15.10 -8.99
C LEU A 44 4.90 16.01 -10.05
N THR A 45 5.17 17.33 -9.99
CA THR A 45 4.66 18.30 -10.97
C THR A 45 5.23 18.13 -12.39
N LYS A 46 6.34 17.41 -12.55
CA LYS A 46 6.91 17.08 -13.87
C LYS A 46 6.31 15.81 -14.48
N LEU A 47 5.69 14.97 -13.65
CA LEU A 47 5.15 13.68 -14.10
C LEU A 47 3.86 13.90 -14.89
N PRO A 48 3.54 13.00 -15.84
CA PRO A 48 2.29 13.07 -16.56
C PRO A 48 1.10 12.96 -15.60
N LYS A 49 0.02 13.68 -15.89
CA LYS A 49 -1.19 13.61 -15.08
C LYS A 49 -1.85 12.24 -15.28
N PRO A 50 -2.08 11.45 -14.22
CA PRO A 50 -2.75 10.16 -14.35
C PRO A 50 -4.20 10.32 -14.78
N ARG A 51 -4.71 9.33 -15.52
CA ARG A 51 -6.13 9.16 -15.82
C ARG A 51 -6.72 8.25 -14.74
N SER A 52 -7.00 8.86 -13.60
CA SER A 52 -7.61 8.21 -12.43
C SER A 52 -8.36 9.26 -11.61
N HIS A 53 -9.41 8.86 -10.89
CA HIS A 53 -10.09 9.73 -9.92
C HIS A 53 -9.28 9.86 -8.61
N LEU A 54 -8.34 8.95 -8.36
CA LEU A 54 -7.43 9.01 -7.23
C LEU A 54 -6.22 9.89 -7.54
N LYS A 55 -5.74 10.61 -6.51
CA LYS A 55 -4.51 11.39 -6.59
C LYS A 55 -3.30 10.47 -6.51
N ALA A 56 -2.20 10.87 -7.14
CA ALA A 56 -0.91 10.17 -7.04
C ALA A 56 0.01 10.91 -6.07
N TYR A 57 0.46 10.23 -5.01
CA TYR A 57 1.31 10.80 -3.96
C TYR A 57 2.73 10.24 -3.98
N SER A 58 3.64 10.81 -3.18
CA SER A 58 5.06 10.47 -3.24
C SER A 58 5.36 8.97 -3.03
N GLY A 59 4.79 8.37 -1.99
CA GLY A 59 5.05 6.97 -1.64
C GLY A 59 4.37 5.93 -2.53
N TYR A 60 3.84 6.32 -3.70
CA TYR A 60 3.12 5.44 -4.62
C TYR A 60 4.10 4.75 -5.57
N GLY A 61 3.88 3.45 -5.82
CA GLY A 61 4.80 2.60 -6.58
C GLY A 61 5.22 3.16 -7.95
N CYS A 62 4.30 3.67 -8.77
CA CYS A 62 4.67 4.25 -10.07
C CYS A 62 5.51 5.52 -9.93
N ASN A 63 5.22 6.39 -8.94
CA ASN A 63 6.02 7.60 -8.70
C ASN A 63 7.43 7.24 -8.24
N THR A 64 7.56 6.23 -7.38
CA THR A 64 8.86 5.66 -7.00
C THR A 64 9.61 5.12 -8.22
N ILE A 65 8.95 4.39 -9.13
CA ILE A 65 9.59 3.89 -10.36
C ILE A 65 10.07 5.04 -11.26
N PHE A 66 9.27 6.09 -11.45
CA PHE A 66 9.70 7.27 -12.19
C PHE A 66 10.96 7.88 -11.59
N TRP A 67 10.99 8.04 -10.26
CA TRP A 67 12.14 8.57 -9.57
C TRP A 67 13.37 7.68 -9.69
N LEU A 68 13.22 6.37 -9.52
CA LEU A 68 14.31 5.41 -9.65
C LEU A 68 14.86 5.40 -11.08
N LYS A 69 14.00 5.51 -12.09
CA LYS A 69 14.44 5.59 -13.48
C LYS A 69 15.35 6.80 -13.74
N GLU A 70 15.06 7.95 -13.14
CA GLU A 70 15.85 9.17 -13.32
C GLU A 70 17.12 9.21 -12.45
N ASN A 71 17.08 8.66 -11.23
CA ASN A 71 18.13 8.87 -10.23
C ASN A 71 18.95 7.62 -9.91
N GLN A 72 18.37 6.43 -10.06
CA GLN A 72 18.95 5.13 -9.70
C GLN A 72 18.53 4.01 -10.68
N PRO A 73 18.76 4.17 -11.99
CA PRO A 73 18.27 3.23 -13.01
C PRO A 73 18.86 1.82 -12.86
N GLU A 74 20.03 1.69 -12.22
CA GLU A 74 20.67 0.42 -11.90
C GLU A 74 19.77 -0.49 -11.07
N ILE A 75 18.98 0.08 -10.15
CA ILE A 75 18.04 -0.68 -9.32
C ILE A 75 16.99 -1.34 -10.20
N LEU A 76 16.40 -0.59 -11.13
CA LEU A 76 15.39 -1.13 -12.05
C LEU A 76 15.98 -2.18 -13.02
N SER A 77 17.27 -2.08 -13.33
CA SER A 77 17.95 -3.05 -14.20
C SER A 77 18.20 -4.41 -13.52
N ASN A 78 18.36 -4.41 -12.20
CA ASN A 78 18.70 -5.58 -11.39
C ASN A 78 17.52 -6.51 -11.10
N PHE A 79 16.29 -6.02 -11.29
CA PHE A 79 15.07 -6.76 -10.97
C PHE A 79 14.15 -6.87 -12.18
N LYS A 80 13.33 -7.92 -12.20
CA LYS A 80 12.39 -8.18 -13.31
C LYS A 80 10.92 -8.07 -12.91
N GLN A 81 10.64 -8.14 -11.61
CA GLN A 81 9.29 -8.11 -11.06
C GLN A 81 9.17 -7.00 -10.01
N CYS A 82 7.96 -6.44 -9.87
CA CYS A 82 7.64 -5.57 -8.76
C CYS A 82 6.17 -5.70 -8.33
N GLY A 83 5.90 -5.20 -7.13
CA GLY A 83 4.59 -5.25 -6.50
C GLY A 83 4.67 -4.64 -5.11
N THR A 84 3.57 -4.67 -4.37
CA THR A 84 3.60 -4.41 -2.94
C THR A 84 4.22 -5.58 -2.18
N ILE A 85 4.52 -5.37 -0.89
CA ILE A 85 4.95 -6.48 -0.02
C ILE A 85 3.93 -7.62 0.05
N GLN A 86 2.64 -7.30 -0.07
CA GLN A 86 1.57 -8.29 -0.08
C GLN A 86 1.64 -9.15 -1.35
N ASP A 87 1.85 -8.51 -2.49
CA ASP A 87 1.95 -9.20 -3.78
C ASP A 87 3.21 -10.09 -3.84
N LEU A 88 4.33 -9.64 -3.24
CA LEU A 88 5.52 -10.48 -3.05
C LEU A 88 5.20 -11.72 -2.19
N ILE A 89 4.53 -11.55 -1.06
CA ILE A 89 4.13 -12.68 -0.20
C ILE A 89 3.24 -13.65 -0.97
N VAL A 90 2.27 -13.15 -1.74
CA VAL A 90 1.42 -14.01 -2.60
C VAL A 90 2.26 -14.76 -3.63
N SER A 91 3.20 -14.09 -4.30
CA SER A 91 4.10 -14.74 -5.26
C SER A 91 4.94 -15.84 -4.62
N ILE A 92 5.44 -15.63 -3.39
CA ILE A 92 6.16 -16.64 -2.62
C ILE A 92 5.24 -17.81 -2.29
N LEU A 93 4.08 -17.53 -1.67
CA LEU A 93 3.16 -18.56 -1.17
C LEU A 93 2.62 -19.44 -2.30
N CYS A 94 2.43 -18.86 -3.49
CA CYS A 94 1.90 -19.56 -4.66
C CYS A 94 3.00 -20.00 -5.64
N ASN A 95 4.27 -19.76 -5.34
CA ASN A 95 5.43 -19.99 -6.22
C ASN A 95 5.22 -19.45 -7.65
N GLN A 96 4.83 -18.19 -7.76
CA GLN A 96 4.51 -17.53 -9.04
C GLN A 96 5.70 -16.74 -9.57
N GLY A 97 6.12 -17.04 -10.81
CA GLY A 97 7.18 -16.31 -11.48
C GLY A 97 6.82 -14.87 -11.86
N LYS A 98 5.52 -14.58 -12.06
CA LYS A 98 5.01 -13.23 -12.36
C LYS A 98 4.03 -12.77 -11.27
N PRO A 99 4.19 -11.56 -10.70
CA PRO A 99 3.29 -11.03 -9.70
C PRO A 99 1.89 -10.81 -10.24
N VAL A 100 0.93 -11.11 -9.39
CA VAL A 100 -0.46 -10.72 -9.53
C VAL A 100 -0.81 -9.75 -8.42
N MET A 101 -1.38 -8.60 -8.79
CA MET A 101 -1.78 -7.53 -7.89
C MET A 101 -3.30 -7.38 -7.87
N SER A 102 -3.88 -7.09 -6.71
CA SER A 102 -5.30 -6.74 -6.63
C SER A 102 -5.57 -5.32 -7.10
N THR A 103 -6.77 -5.03 -7.59
CA THR A 103 -7.20 -3.65 -7.89
C THR A 103 -7.09 -2.73 -6.67
N HIS A 104 -7.26 -3.25 -5.44
CA HIS A 104 -7.04 -2.52 -4.18
C HIS A 104 -5.61 -1.93 -4.09
N ASN A 105 -4.60 -2.76 -4.38
CA ASN A 105 -3.21 -2.32 -4.35
C ASN A 105 -2.87 -1.45 -5.58
N ALA A 106 -3.38 -1.79 -6.77
CA ALA A 106 -3.10 -1.07 -8.00
C ALA A 106 -3.64 0.37 -7.98
N ALA A 107 -4.85 0.57 -7.44
CA ALA A 107 -5.44 1.90 -7.22
C ALA A 107 -4.54 2.82 -6.39
N SER A 108 -3.73 2.21 -5.52
CA SER A 108 -2.83 2.87 -4.59
C SER A 108 -1.43 3.20 -5.18
N TRP A 109 -1.25 3.01 -6.50
CA TRP A 109 0.00 3.27 -7.25
C TRP A 109 -0.07 4.47 -8.22
N GLY A 110 -1.23 5.12 -8.36
CA GLY A 110 -1.38 6.45 -8.98
C GLY A 110 -1.68 6.47 -10.48
N TYR A 111 -1.30 5.45 -11.26
CA TYR A 111 -1.55 5.36 -12.72
C TYR A 111 -2.45 4.18 -13.09
N PHE A 112 -3.34 3.82 -12.18
CA PHE A 112 -4.34 2.78 -12.38
C PHE A 112 -5.73 3.42 -12.46
N ASP A 113 -6.43 3.15 -13.55
CA ASP A 113 -7.83 3.50 -13.70
C ASP A 113 -8.67 2.39 -13.05
N VAL A 114 -9.39 2.77 -11.99
CA VAL A 114 -10.23 1.83 -11.24
C VAL A 114 -11.52 1.50 -11.99
N ILE A 115 -12.01 2.41 -12.84
CA ILE A 115 -13.23 2.19 -13.63
C ILE A 115 -12.95 1.20 -14.75
N ASP A 116 -11.89 1.46 -15.52
CA ASP A 116 -11.47 0.60 -16.63
C ASP A 116 -10.65 -0.61 -16.17
N CYS A 117 -10.34 -0.69 -14.87
CA CYS A 117 -9.55 -1.74 -14.23
C CYS A 117 -8.21 -2.00 -14.94
N SER A 118 -7.53 -0.94 -15.38
CA SER A 118 -6.33 -1.03 -16.20
C SER A 118 -5.30 0.03 -15.84
N TRP A 119 -4.02 -0.27 -16.09
CA TRP A 119 -2.96 0.72 -16.02
C TRP A 119 -3.13 1.76 -17.14
N ASN A 120 -2.77 3.02 -16.88
CA ASN A 120 -2.69 4.08 -17.89
C ASN A 120 -1.47 3.88 -18.82
N VAL A 121 -1.42 2.75 -19.53
CA VAL A 121 -0.25 2.29 -20.30
C VAL A 121 0.17 3.28 -21.38
N ASP A 122 -0.79 3.92 -22.05
CA ASP A 122 -0.55 4.99 -23.04
C ASP A 122 0.25 6.15 -22.44
N ILE A 123 -0.24 6.71 -21.33
CA ILE A 123 0.41 7.82 -20.61
C ILE A 123 1.80 7.41 -20.11
N LEU A 124 1.92 6.19 -19.59
CA LEU A 124 3.18 5.66 -19.07
C LEU A 124 4.21 5.44 -20.19
N ILE A 125 3.81 4.91 -21.35
CA ILE A 125 4.71 4.72 -22.50
C ILE A 125 5.21 6.07 -23.02
N GLU A 126 4.34 7.07 -23.16
CA GLU A 126 4.73 8.42 -23.61
C GLU A 126 5.76 9.06 -22.66
N ALA A 127 5.65 8.80 -21.35
CA ALA A 127 6.61 9.23 -20.35
C ALA A 127 7.85 8.31 -20.23
N ASN A 128 8.03 7.38 -21.17
CA ASN A 128 9.11 6.39 -21.22
C ASN A 128 9.17 5.50 -19.96
N PHE A 129 8.06 5.26 -19.27
CA PHE A 129 7.99 4.42 -18.08
C PHE A 129 8.27 2.94 -18.43
N PRO A 130 8.95 2.16 -17.57
CA PRO A 130 9.22 0.73 -17.81
C PRO A 130 7.96 -0.12 -17.56
N VAL A 131 6.98 -0.04 -18.47
CA VAL A 131 5.67 -0.71 -18.33
C VAL A 131 5.76 -2.24 -18.22
N HIS A 132 6.86 -2.84 -18.67
CA HIS A 132 7.12 -4.27 -18.53
C HIS A 132 7.26 -4.73 -17.07
N LEU A 133 7.57 -3.82 -16.14
CA LEU A 133 7.64 -4.10 -14.70
C LEU A 133 6.26 -4.16 -14.06
N LEU A 134 5.22 -3.58 -14.68
CA LEU A 134 3.90 -3.51 -14.06
C LEU A 134 3.32 -4.91 -13.84
N PRO A 135 2.82 -5.21 -12.63
CA PRO A 135 2.20 -6.49 -12.34
C PRO A 135 0.88 -6.64 -13.10
N SER A 136 0.50 -7.91 -13.33
CA SER A 136 -0.84 -8.23 -13.83
C SER A 136 -1.87 -7.92 -12.73
N VAL A 137 -2.95 -7.21 -13.06
CA VAL A 137 -3.96 -6.83 -12.07
C VAL A 137 -5.21 -7.71 -12.18
N VAL A 138 -5.77 -8.11 -11.05
CA VAL A 138 -7.02 -8.89 -10.96
C VAL A 138 -7.97 -8.28 -9.94
N GLN A 139 -9.25 -8.63 -10.07
CA GLN A 139 -10.25 -8.23 -9.09
C GLN A 139 -10.03 -8.93 -7.73
N PRO A 140 -10.41 -8.27 -6.61
CA PRO A 140 -10.39 -8.88 -5.30
C PRO A 140 -11.30 -10.11 -5.25
N GLY A 141 -10.91 -11.13 -4.48
CA GLY A 141 -11.67 -12.37 -4.34
C GLY A 141 -11.42 -13.41 -5.45
N ILE A 142 -10.67 -13.06 -6.50
CA ILE A 142 -10.21 -14.04 -7.48
C ILE A 142 -9.12 -14.92 -6.85
N ASN A 143 -9.26 -16.23 -7.01
CA ASN A 143 -8.20 -17.17 -6.65
C ASN A 143 -7.01 -16.98 -7.61
N VAL A 144 -5.93 -16.42 -7.11
CA VAL A 144 -4.70 -16.19 -7.87
C VAL A 144 -3.74 -17.38 -7.80
N GLY A 145 -3.93 -18.31 -6.87
CA GLY A 145 -3.07 -19.45 -6.67
C GLY A 145 -3.38 -20.18 -5.37
N THR A 146 -2.76 -21.34 -5.24
CA THR A 146 -2.85 -22.14 -4.02
C THR A 146 -1.51 -22.20 -3.34
N LEU A 147 -1.53 -22.42 -2.03
CA LEU A 147 -0.32 -22.63 -1.25
C LEU A 147 0.56 -23.72 -1.89
N TYR A 148 1.79 -23.36 -2.25
CA TYR A 148 2.72 -24.20 -2.99
C TYR A 148 3.23 -25.38 -2.18
N GLU A 149 3.54 -25.15 -0.90
CA GLU A 149 3.95 -26.18 0.05
C GLU A 149 3.29 -26.02 1.41
N THR A 150 3.19 -27.13 2.14
CA THR A 150 2.56 -27.13 3.46
C THR A 150 3.34 -26.25 4.43
N ILE A 151 2.68 -25.26 5.03
CA ILE A 151 3.25 -24.46 6.11
C ILE A 151 2.62 -24.91 7.41
N TYR A 152 3.40 -25.47 8.32
CA TYR A 152 2.90 -26.04 9.58
C TYR A 152 1.75 -27.03 9.34
N HIS A 153 0.52 -26.67 9.75
CA HIS A 153 -0.68 -27.49 9.59
C HIS A 153 -1.61 -26.97 8.48
N ILE A 154 -1.17 -26.00 7.68
CA ILE A 154 -1.92 -25.48 6.53
C ILE A 154 -1.52 -26.31 5.31
N PRO A 155 -2.42 -27.15 4.76
CA PRO A 155 -2.08 -28.07 3.69
C PRO A 155 -1.76 -27.33 2.39
N LYS A 156 -0.80 -27.89 1.64
CA LYS A 156 -0.60 -27.57 0.22
C LYS A 156 -1.94 -27.59 -0.52
N GLY A 157 -2.16 -26.61 -1.40
CA GLY A 157 -3.42 -26.46 -2.12
C GLY A 157 -4.45 -25.53 -1.44
N ALA A 158 -4.20 -25.04 -0.21
CA ALA A 158 -5.08 -24.09 0.45
C ALA A 158 -5.16 -22.75 -0.31
N VAL A 159 -6.36 -22.16 -0.36
CA VAL A 159 -6.59 -20.84 -0.98
C VAL A 159 -6.22 -19.74 0.02
N VAL A 160 -5.51 -18.70 -0.44
CA VAL A 160 -5.09 -17.56 0.38
C VAL A 160 -6.05 -16.39 0.15
N VAL A 161 -6.77 -15.95 1.19
CA VAL A 161 -7.72 -14.81 1.12
C VAL A 161 -7.62 -13.96 2.39
N ILE A 162 -7.75 -12.63 2.26
CA ILE A 162 -7.91 -11.69 3.38
C ILE A 162 -9.11 -10.77 3.07
N ALA A 163 -10.08 -10.68 4.00
CA ALA A 163 -11.20 -9.72 3.93
C ALA A 163 -11.65 -9.34 5.36
N THR A 164 -12.08 -8.09 5.58
CA THR A 164 -12.32 -7.52 6.92
C THR A 164 -13.69 -6.86 7.15
N LEU A 165 -14.51 -6.63 6.11
CA LEU A 165 -15.82 -5.96 6.24
C LEU A 165 -16.96 -6.88 5.78
N THR A 166 -18.03 -6.98 6.59
CA THR A 166 -19.09 -7.99 6.42
C THR A 166 -20.46 -7.46 5.97
N ALA A 167 -20.80 -6.18 6.21
CA ALA A 167 -22.08 -5.60 5.77
C ALA A 167 -21.93 -4.20 5.15
N MET A 168 -22.83 -3.89 4.20
CA MET A 168 -22.85 -2.62 3.44
C MET A 168 -23.23 -1.38 4.24
N THR A 169 -23.88 -1.57 5.39
CA THR A 169 -24.32 -0.49 6.29
C THR A 169 -23.26 -0.08 7.28
N ASP A 170 -22.16 -0.83 7.34
CA ASP A 170 -21.15 -0.65 8.36
C ASP A 170 -20.17 0.45 7.94
N ALA A 171 -19.78 1.24 8.93
CA ALA A 171 -18.62 2.12 8.83
C ALA A 171 -17.57 1.64 9.84
N VAL A 172 -16.32 1.63 9.44
CA VAL A 172 -15.19 1.37 10.33
C VAL A 172 -14.46 2.66 10.61
N ILE A 173 -14.24 2.91 11.88
CA ILE A 173 -13.43 4.01 12.37
C ILE A 173 -12.18 3.40 13.02
N ASN A 174 -11.02 3.73 12.49
CA ASN A 174 -9.73 3.40 13.09
C ASN A 174 -9.14 4.66 13.70
N ILE A 175 -8.94 4.68 15.02
CA ILE A 175 -8.26 5.75 15.74
C ILE A 175 -7.01 5.15 16.37
N SER A 176 -5.85 5.58 15.90
CA SER A 176 -4.54 5.25 16.43
C SER A 176 -3.71 6.53 16.46
N THR A 177 -2.44 6.54 16.05
CA THR A 177 -1.66 7.79 15.89
C THR A 177 -2.39 8.78 14.99
N SER A 178 -2.92 8.31 13.87
CA SER A 178 -3.82 9.01 12.96
C SER A 178 -5.24 8.45 13.06
N ALA A 179 -6.20 9.03 12.34
CA ALA A 179 -7.56 8.49 12.29
C ALA A 179 -8.02 8.25 10.84
N GLN A 180 -8.87 7.24 10.66
CA GLN A 180 -9.48 6.92 9.37
C GLN A 180 -10.95 6.51 9.60
N VAL A 181 -11.83 6.95 8.72
CA VAL A 181 -13.21 6.46 8.61
C VAL A 181 -13.38 5.86 7.22
N ALA A 182 -13.99 4.69 7.14
CA ALA A 182 -14.28 4.02 5.88
C ALA A 182 -15.68 3.40 5.87
N PHE A 183 -16.39 3.50 4.74
CA PHE A 183 -17.67 2.85 4.52
C PHE A 183 -17.80 2.41 3.06
N VAL A 184 -18.68 1.44 2.80
CA VAL A 184 -18.87 0.93 1.44
C VAL A 184 -19.85 1.81 0.67
N ALA A 185 -19.47 2.21 -0.54
CA ALA A 185 -20.25 3.01 -1.48
C ALA A 185 -20.45 2.25 -2.79
N LYS A 186 -21.64 2.36 -3.39
CA LYS A 186 -21.96 1.69 -4.67
C LYS A 186 -21.40 2.44 -5.88
N THR A 187 -21.25 3.75 -5.75
CA THR A 187 -20.79 4.64 -6.82
C THR A 187 -19.86 5.67 -6.21
N ILE A 188 -18.97 6.22 -7.03
CA ILE A 188 -18.18 7.40 -6.67
C ILE A 188 -19.15 8.59 -6.64
N GLU A 189 -19.48 9.09 -5.45
CA GLU A 189 -20.22 10.34 -5.32
C GLU A 189 -19.32 11.54 -5.63
N THR A 190 -19.89 12.74 -5.72
CA THR A 190 -19.15 13.97 -5.99
C THR A 190 -17.90 14.05 -5.13
N GLN A 191 -16.73 14.13 -5.77
CA GLN A 191 -15.45 14.09 -5.08
C GLN A 191 -15.32 15.33 -4.19
N CYS A 192 -15.54 15.15 -2.89
CA CYS A 192 -15.28 16.17 -1.88
C CYS A 192 -13.80 16.11 -1.48
N ASP A 193 -13.18 17.27 -1.28
CA ASP A 193 -11.85 17.32 -0.70
C ASP A 193 -11.84 16.61 0.66
N GLY A 194 -10.98 15.60 0.80
CA GLY A 194 -10.84 14.80 2.02
C GLY A 194 -11.47 13.40 1.99
N VAL A 195 -12.19 13.02 0.92
CA VAL A 195 -12.70 11.66 0.72
C VAL A 195 -12.14 11.04 -0.56
N GLU A 196 -11.57 9.85 -0.44
CA GLU A 196 -11.02 9.06 -1.55
C GLU A 196 -11.81 7.75 -1.68
N TYR A 197 -12.05 7.31 -2.93
CA TYR A 197 -12.81 6.08 -3.22
C TYR A 197 -11.87 5.01 -3.74
N PHE A 198 -11.55 4.02 -2.91
CA PHE A 198 -10.75 2.87 -3.33
C PHE A 198 -11.66 1.77 -3.88
N PRO A 199 -11.19 0.91 -4.80
CA PRO A 199 -11.98 -0.26 -5.20
C PRO A 199 -12.29 -1.13 -3.98
N TYR A 200 -13.44 -1.78 -4.02
CA TYR A 200 -13.90 -2.76 -3.05
C TYR A 200 -14.47 -3.98 -3.79
N PHE A 201 -14.87 -5.01 -3.04
CA PHE A 201 -15.46 -6.22 -3.62
C PHE A 201 -16.74 -5.89 -4.43
N GLU A 202 -17.09 -6.78 -5.37
CA GLU A 202 -18.34 -6.69 -6.16
C GLU A 202 -18.50 -5.39 -6.96
N ASN A 203 -17.40 -4.83 -7.49
CA ASN A 203 -17.37 -3.55 -8.23
C ASN A 203 -17.93 -2.36 -7.43
N GLN A 204 -17.81 -2.43 -6.11
CA GLN A 204 -18.14 -1.33 -5.21
C GLN A 204 -16.89 -0.52 -4.87
N PHE A 205 -17.06 0.51 -4.05
CA PHE A 205 -15.99 1.36 -3.59
C PHE A 205 -15.95 1.42 -2.07
N LEU A 206 -14.77 1.57 -1.50
CA LEU A 206 -14.58 1.95 -0.11
C LEU A 206 -14.31 3.46 -0.10
N ALA A 207 -15.29 4.23 0.39
CA ALA A 207 -15.12 5.65 0.65
C ALA A 207 -14.31 5.81 1.92
N VAL A 208 -13.15 6.46 1.82
CA VAL A 208 -12.18 6.62 2.90
C VAL A 208 -11.92 8.10 3.15
N ALA A 209 -12.13 8.51 4.39
CA ALA A 209 -11.65 9.78 4.91
C ALA A 209 -10.50 9.52 5.87
N ALA A 210 -9.33 10.09 5.60
CA ALA A 210 -8.15 9.94 6.43
C ALA A 210 -7.76 11.29 7.07
N SER A 211 -7.39 11.24 8.34
CA SER A 211 -6.93 12.39 9.12
C SER A 211 -5.55 12.08 9.69
N LEU A 212 -4.60 12.98 9.49
CA LEU A 212 -3.29 12.92 10.17
C LEU A 212 -3.42 13.19 11.68
N ASN A 213 -4.58 13.66 12.13
CA ASN A 213 -4.92 13.90 13.51
C ASN A 213 -5.73 12.72 14.06
N GLY A 214 -5.15 12.00 15.01
CA GLY A 214 -5.80 10.98 15.81
C GLY A 214 -5.33 11.09 17.26
N GLY A 215 -4.85 9.98 17.79
CA GLY A 215 -4.23 9.89 19.11
C GLY A 215 -2.95 10.73 19.26
N ASN A 216 -2.27 11.09 18.16
CA ASN A 216 -1.13 12.01 18.23
C ASN A 216 -1.48 13.40 18.76
N VAL A 217 -2.68 13.91 18.47
CA VAL A 217 -3.15 15.20 18.99
C VAL A 217 -3.43 15.10 20.48
N LEU A 218 -4.02 13.98 20.93
CA LEU A 218 -4.25 13.72 22.35
C LEU A 218 -2.94 13.56 23.10
N ASP A 219 -1.99 12.79 22.58
CA ASP A 219 -0.64 12.63 23.13
C ASP A 219 0.09 13.97 23.25
N PHE A 220 0.05 14.80 22.20
CA PHE A 220 0.64 16.14 22.24
C PHE A 220 -0.03 17.05 23.28
N PHE A 221 -1.37 16.98 23.39
CA PHE A 221 -2.12 17.73 24.39
C PHE A 221 -1.74 17.30 25.82
N VAL A 222 -1.71 16.00 26.10
CA VAL A 222 -1.32 15.44 27.40
C VAL A 222 0.09 15.89 27.78
N LYS A 223 1.05 15.76 26.85
CA LYS A 223 2.44 16.23 27.05
C LYS A 223 2.52 17.73 27.31
N SER A 224 1.70 18.53 26.64
CA SER A 224 1.63 19.98 26.85
C SER A 224 1.12 20.33 28.24
N VAL A 225 0.05 19.66 28.70
CA VAL A 225 -0.50 19.85 30.04
C VAL A 225 0.49 19.41 31.12
N LEU A 226 1.17 18.26 30.95
CA LEU A 226 2.23 17.81 31.86
C LEU A 226 3.34 18.85 31.99
N SER A 227 3.77 19.43 30.86
CA SER A 227 4.77 20.49 30.84
C SER A 227 4.33 21.72 31.64
N TRP A 228 3.07 22.15 31.49
CA TRP A 228 2.53 23.30 32.25
C TRP A 228 2.39 23.02 33.74
N VAL A 229 1.90 21.83 34.12
CA VAL A 229 1.78 21.42 35.54
C VAL A 229 3.16 21.42 36.19
N SER A 230 4.17 20.87 35.51
CA SER A 230 5.56 20.88 35.98
C SER A 230 6.10 22.31 36.13
N ALA A 231 5.83 23.20 35.17
CA ALA A 231 6.26 24.60 35.24
C ALA A 231 5.62 25.38 36.41
N LEU A 232 4.44 24.96 36.88
CA LEU A 232 3.78 25.51 38.06
C LEU A 232 4.29 24.91 39.39
N GLY A 233 5.27 24.01 39.35
CA GLY A 233 5.82 23.33 40.53
C GLY A 233 4.94 22.21 41.08
N LEU A 234 3.96 21.76 40.30
CA LEU A 234 3.08 20.64 40.65
C LEU A 234 3.62 19.34 40.04
N THR A 235 3.30 18.20 40.66
CA THR A 235 3.69 16.87 40.17
C THR A 235 2.44 16.06 39.90
N ILE A 236 2.29 15.61 38.65
CA ILE A 236 1.27 14.67 38.21
C ILE A 236 1.94 13.71 37.24
N THR A 237 1.55 12.44 37.25
CA THR A 237 2.04 11.46 36.27
C THR A 237 1.24 11.53 34.98
N GLU A 238 1.81 11.02 33.88
CA GLU A 238 1.11 10.92 32.60
C GLU A 238 -0.15 10.04 32.73
N ASP A 239 -0.06 8.90 33.43
CA ASP A 239 -1.20 8.01 33.68
C ASP A 239 -2.30 8.68 34.51
N GLU A 240 -1.95 9.45 35.53
CA GLU A 240 -2.92 10.21 36.33
C GLU A 240 -3.64 11.27 35.49
N LEU A 241 -2.96 11.86 34.51
CA LEU A 241 -3.57 12.83 33.61
C LEU A 241 -4.47 12.15 32.58
N TRP A 242 -4.04 11.02 32.00
CA TRP A 242 -4.87 10.21 31.11
C TRP A 242 -6.17 9.75 31.76
N ASN A 243 -6.13 9.35 33.03
CA ASN A 243 -7.33 8.93 33.78
C ASN A 243 -8.33 10.06 34.09
N ARG A 244 -7.95 11.33 33.87
CA ARG A 244 -8.83 12.50 34.09
C ARG A 244 -9.45 13.04 32.80
N LEU A 245 -9.01 12.54 31.64
CA LEU A 245 -9.53 12.88 30.31
C LEU A 245 -10.61 11.87 29.88
#